data_AF-A0A928QCU6-F1
#
_entry.id   AF-A0A928QCU6-F1
#
_cell.length_a   1.000
_cell.length_b   1.000
_cell.length_c   1.000
_cell.angle_alpha   90.00
_cell.angle_beta   90.00
_cell.angle_gamma   90.00
#
_symmetry.space_group_name_H-M   'P 1'
#
loop_
_entity.id
_entity.type
_entity.pdbx_description
1 polymer ?
#
loop_
_entity_poly.entity_id
_entity_poly.type
_entity_poly.pdbx_seq_one_letter_code
_entity_poly.pdbx_strand_id
1 'polypeptide(L)'
;MGFFDSLKKIFNTAEEISKSVEKVQSSNNSNPTTTSAAKPVASKSAANATPADILNSGNIPAKPSNEIKEEFFGGETGDDMFNVSFMLSGDFIEFNSHCEIMPAYQYEPFSNKEYTGYEKNLPQIGIGPDDNIYDAVEEFEESGRLPNGDYEKCDSDYFAFKCTFEAYGLKYYAYAFKSGTAREKEMLSLNYSPDICGTELENKLKTALDEAASTYTETKSN
;
A
#
# COMPACT_ATOMS: atom_id res chain seq x y z
N MET A 1 39.18 33.04 -19.15
CA MET A 1 39.37 32.51 -17.77
C MET A 1 38.10 31.73 -17.45
N GLY A 2 38.22 30.41 -17.53
CA GLY A 2 37.10 29.50 -17.81
C GLY A 2 36.61 28.74 -16.58
N PHE A 3 35.33 28.36 -16.65
CA PHE A 3 34.56 27.55 -15.69
C PHE A 3 35.29 26.33 -15.10
N PHE A 4 36.29 25.79 -15.81
CA PHE A 4 37.09 24.64 -15.40
C PHE A 4 38.03 24.90 -14.21
N ASP A 5 38.45 26.15 -13.96
CA ASP A 5 39.29 26.48 -12.79
C ASP A 5 38.51 26.51 -11.47
N SER A 6 37.20 26.78 -11.52
CA SER A 6 36.33 26.72 -10.32
C SER A 6 36.08 25.29 -9.87
N LEU A 7 35.96 24.34 -10.80
CA LEU A 7 35.72 22.93 -10.47
C LEU A 7 36.94 22.27 -9.79
N LYS A 8 38.17 22.62 -10.21
CA LYS A 8 39.40 22.10 -9.56
C LYS A 8 39.58 22.59 -8.12
N LYS A 9 39.13 23.81 -7.79
CA LYS A 9 39.16 24.31 -6.40
C LYS A 9 38.19 23.55 -5.50
N ILE A 10 37.02 23.16 -6.00
CA ILE A 10 36.00 22.44 -5.23
C ILE A 10 36.47 21.01 -4.93
N PHE A 11 37.08 20.32 -5.89
CA PHE A 11 37.62 18.96 -5.67
C PHE A 11 38.77 18.93 -4.66
N ASN A 12 39.68 19.90 -4.68
CA ASN A 12 40.76 19.97 -3.68
C ASN A 12 40.25 20.30 -2.25
N THR A 13 39.10 20.96 -2.12
CA THR A 13 38.53 21.30 -0.80
C THR A 13 37.83 20.08 -0.15
N ALA A 14 37.29 19.17 -0.96
CA ALA A 14 36.63 17.95 -0.47
C ALA A 14 37.62 16.88 0.04
N GLU A 15 38.85 16.86 -0.48
CA GLU A 15 39.89 15.89 -0.08
C GLU A 15 40.59 16.28 1.24
N GLU A 16 40.67 17.57 1.59
CA GLU A 16 41.20 18.03 2.88
C GLU A 16 40.22 17.86 4.06
N ILE A 17 38.89 17.95 3.81
CA ILE A 17 37.88 17.73 4.84
C ILE A 17 37.84 16.24 5.25
N SER A 18 38.07 15.33 4.30
CA SER A 18 38.08 13.89 4.57
C SER A 18 39.28 13.45 5.44
N LYS A 19 40.41 14.16 5.39
CA LYS A 19 41.59 13.88 6.24
C LYS A 19 41.51 14.47 7.66
N SER A 20 40.51 15.31 7.93
CA SER A 20 40.36 16.01 9.23
C SER A 20 39.44 15.27 10.21
N VAL A 21 38.66 14.28 9.74
CA VAL A 21 37.65 13.56 10.53
C VAL A 21 38.20 12.28 11.18
N GLU A 22 39.34 11.75 10.73
CA GLU A 22 39.93 10.51 11.28
C GLU A 22 40.84 10.71 12.52
N LYS A 23 40.96 11.93 13.06
CA LYS A 23 41.92 12.22 14.16
C LYS A 23 41.30 12.66 15.49
N VAL A 24 40.13 12.13 15.86
CA VAL A 24 39.59 12.23 17.23
C VAL A 24 39.03 10.89 17.68
N GLN A 25 39.88 9.87 17.79
CA GLN A 25 39.56 8.66 18.53
C GLN A 25 40.84 7.97 19.03
N SER A 26 41.29 8.34 20.23
CA SER A 26 41.97 7.47 21.20
C SER A 26 42.63 8.28 22.33
N SER A 27 42.07 8.18 23.54
CA SER A 27 42.86 8.06 24.78
C SER A 27 41.94 7.66 25.94
N ASN A 28 42.27 6.51 26.55
CA ASN A 28 41.62 5.89 27.69
C ASN A 28 41.89 6.64 29.02
N ASN A 29 40.96 6.58 29.98
CA ASN A 29 41.31 6.28 31.38
C ASN A 29 40.12 5.85 32.29
N SER A 30 40.20 4.60 32.79
CA SER A 30 39.84 4.00 34.09
C SER A 30 38.75 4.56 35.06
N ASN A 31 37.68 3.72 35.26
CA ASN A 31 36.98 3.20 36.48
C ASN A 31 36.55 4.11 37.68
N PRO A 32 35.60 3.67 38.58
CA PRO A 32 34.38 2.85 38.44
C PRO A 32 33.11 3.42 39.20
N THR A 33 31.97 2.71 39.04
CA THR A 33 30.77 2.68 39.93
C THR A 33 29.64 3.70 39.68
N THR A 34 28.51 3.24 39.13
CA THR A 34 27.20 3.15 39.83
C THR A 34 26.09 2.66 38.88
N THR A 35 25.28 1.76 39.39
CA THR A 35 24.04 1.18 38.84
C THR A 35 23.05 2.21 38.31
N SER A 36 22.54 2.05 37.07
CA SER A 36 21.11 2.22 36.75
C SER A 36 20.78 1.87 35.29
N ALA A 37 19.67 1.13 35.14
CA ALA A 37 18.73 1.08 34.02
C ALA A 37 19.27 0.95 32.58
N ALA A 38 19.09 -0.24 32.00
CA ALA A 38 19.15 -0.46 30.56
C ALA A 38 18.18 0.49 29.84
N LYS A 39 18.74 1.46 29.11
CA LYS A 39 18.02 2.26 28.11
C LYS A 39 17.83 1.42 26.85
N PRO A 40 16.64 1.41 26.24
CA PRO A 40 16.37 0.59 25.07
C PRO A 40 17.22 1.06 23.90
N VAL A 41 17.78 0.10 23.17
CA VAL A 41 18.41 0.29 21.87
C VAL A 41 17.37 0.96 20.98
N ALA A 42 17.63 2.19 20.54
CA ALA A 42 16.80 2.87 19.57
C ALA A 42 16.75 2.00 18.31
N SER A 43 15.60 1.38 18.07
CA SER A 43 15.30 0.72 16.81
C SER A 43 15.36 1.80 15.73
N LYS A 44 16.06 1.51 14.64
CA LYS A 44 15.95 2.31 13.42
C LYS A 44 14.48 2.31 13.03
N SER A 45 13.80 3.44 13.17
CA SER A 45 12.45 3.65 12.64
C SER A 45 12.46 3.25 11.18
N ALA A 46 11.77 2.15 10.85
CA ALA A 46 11.52 1.77 9.46
C ALA A 46 10.64 2.87 8.86
N ALA A 47 11.02 3.41 7.71
CA ALA A 47 10.40 4.60 7.12
C ALA A 47 8.89 4.46 6.78
N ASN A 48 8.31 3.27 6.99
CA ASN A 48 6.92 2.89 6.73
C ASN A 48 6.27 2.13 7.91
N ALA A 49 6.83 2.17 9.13
CA ALA A 49 6.22 1.48 10.27
C ALA A 49 4.78 1.96 10.54
N THR A 50 3.88 1.02 10.79
CA THR A 50 2.49 1.34 11.13
C THR A 50 2.42 1.92 12.55
N PRO A 51 1.66 3.00 12.79
CA PRO A 51 1.48 3.55 14.13
C PRO A 51 0.92 2.51 15.10
N ALA A 52 1.36 2.54 16.37
CA ALA A 52 1.02 1.51 17.34
C ALA A 52 -0.48 1.46 17.67
N ASP A 53 -1.15 2.61 17.70
CA ASP A 53 -2.60 2.73 17.84
C ASP A 53 -3.34 2.11 16.66
N ILE A 54 -2.83 2.28 15.44
CA ILE A 54 -3.37 1.64 14.24
C ILE A 54 -3.18 0.13 14.32
N LEU A 55 -2.00 -0.39 14.66
CA LEU A 55 -1.78 -1.83 14.88
C LEU A 55 -2.76 -2.40 15.93
N ASN A 56 -2.96 -1.69 17.03
CA ASN A 56 -3.86 -2.11 18.11
C ASN A 56 -5.35 -2.07 17.70
N SER A 57 -5.70 -1.27 16.69
CA SER A 57 -7.08 -1.15 16.20
C SER A 57 -7.64 -2.45 15.59
N GLY A 58 -6.78 -3.43 15.27
CA GLY A 58 -7.21 -4.77 14.87
C GLY A 58 -8.09 -5.47 15.91
N ASN A 59 -7.96 -5.10 17.20
CA ASN A 59 -8.79 -5.64 18.29
C ASN A 59 -10.10 -4.87 18.50
N ILE A 60 -10.34 -3.80 17.72
CA ILE A 60 -11.54 -2.97 17.80
C ILE A 60 -12.49 -3.42 16.68
N PRO A 61 -13.78 -3.70 16.98
CA PRO A 61 -14.76 -4.04 15.95
C PRO A 61 -14.76 -3.03 14.80
N ALA A 62 -14.92 -3.53 13.58
CA ALA A 62 -15.05 -2.66 12.41
C ALA A 62 -16.28 -1.77 12.52
N LYS A 63 -16.19 -0.53 12.02
CA LYS A 63 -17.37 0.30 11.80
C LYS A 63 -18.31 -0.36 10.79
N PRO A 64 -19.63 -0.09 10.86
CA PRO A 64 -20.56 -0.57 9.85
C PRO A 64 -20.13 -0.19 8.44
N SER A 65 -20.26 -1.13 7.51
CA SER A 65 -19.96 -0.89 6.11
C SER A 65 -21.00 0.00 5.47
N ASN A 66 -20.55 0.81 4.51
CA ASN A 66 -21.38 1.71 3.73
C ASN A 66 -21.27 1.32 2.26
N GLU A 67 -22.35 1.55 1.51
CA GLU A 67 -22.35 1.34 0.07
C GLU A 67 -21.58 2.48 -0.61
N ILE A 68 -20.54 2.11 -1.33
CA ILE A 68 -19.80 2.98 -2.24
C ILE A 68 -20.45 2.91 -3.61
N LYS A 69 -20.61 4.06 -4.28
CA LYS A 69 -21.15 4.16 -5.64
C LYS A 69 -20.28 5.06 -6.48
N GLU A 70 -19.97 4.58 -7.67
CA GLU A 70 -19.15 5.30 -8.63
C GLU A 70 -19.79 5.23 -10.01
N GLU A 71 -19.65 6.33 -10.74
CA GLU A 71 -20.00 6.44 -12.13
C GLU A 71 -18.77 6.94 -12.88
N PHE A 72 -18.33 6.18 -13.88
CA PHE A 72 -17.14 6.50 -14.67
C PHE A 72 -17.20 5.85 -16.05
N PHE A 73 -16.39 6.37 -16.96
CA PHE A 73 -16.15 5.76 -18.26
C PHE A 73 -15.04 4.71 -18.18
N GLY A 74 -15.31 3.49 -18.65
CA GLY A 74 -14.42 2.33 -18.55
C GLY A 74 -14.68 1.27 -19.62
N GLY A 75 -14.31 0.02 -19.33
CA GLY A 75 -14.32 -1.08 -20.30
C GLY A 75 -13.18 -0.99 -21.34
N GLU A 76 -13.14 -1.95 -22.27
CA GLU A 76 -12.05 -2.12 -23.25
C GLU A 76 -11.67 -0.84 -24.00
N THR A 77 -12.66 -0.04 -24.43
CA THR A 77 -12.40 1.20 -25.18
C THR A 77 -12.37 2.46 -24.31
N GLY A 78 -12.79 2.35 -23.04
CA GLY A 78 -12.95 3.50 -22.16
C GLY A 78 -14.10 4.45 -22.53
N ASP A 79 -14.98 4.06 -23.45
CA ASP A 79 -16.10 4.90 -23.92
C ASP A 79 -17.43 4.54 -23.24
N ASP A 80 -17.48 3.42 -22.52
CA ASP A 80 -18.69 2.91 -21.90
C ASP A 80 -18.85 3.48 -20.50
N MET A 81 -20.03 4.03 -20.21
CA MET A 81 -20.34 4.51 -18.87
C MET A 81 -20.79 3.33 -18.00
N PHE A 82 -20.18 3.20 -16.82
CA PHE A 82 -20.52 2.17 -15.83
C PHE A 82 -20.96 2.79 -14.52
N ASN A 83 -21.95 2.16 -13.88
CA ASN A 83 -22.25 2.36 -12.46
C ASN A 83 -21.74 1.15 -11.69
N VAL A 84 -20.82 1.40 -10.76
CA VAL A 84 -20.23 0.38 -9.90
C VAL A 84 -20.65 0.62 -8.46
N SER A 85 -20.89 -0.45 -7.70
CA SER A 85 -21.05 -0.37 -6.26
C SER A 85 -20.43 -1.55 -5.53
N PHE A 86 -20.02 -1.31 -4.29
CA PHE A 86 -19.54 -2.32 -3.35
C PHE A 86 -19.70 -1.81 -1.91
N MET A 87 -19.69 -2.72 -0.94
CA MET A 87 -19.70 -2.37 0.48
C MET A 87 -18.28 -2.21 0.99
N LEU A 88 -18.02 -1.16 1.75
CA LEU A 88 -16.74 -0.95 2.40
C LEU A 88 -16.92 -0.51 3.85
N SER A 89 -16.13 -1.10 4.77
CA SER A 89 -16.12 -0.72 6.19
C SER A 89 -15.96 0.79 6.34
N GLY A 90 -16.77 1.40 7.23
CA GLY A 90 -16.65 2.83 7.57
C GLY A 90 -15.34 3.20 8.28
N ASP A 91 -14.45 2.23 8.54
CA ASP A 91 -13.07 2.50 8.93
C ASP A 91 -12.24 3.06 7.78
N PHE A 92 -12.69 2.92 6.53
CA PHE A 92 -12.01 3.44 5.36
C PHE A 92 -12.61 4.77 4.93
N ILE A 93 -11.74 5.75 4.67
CA ILE A 93 -12.13 7.10 4.23
C ILE A 93 -11.49 7.37 2.88
N GLU A 94 -12.30 7.83 1.93
CA GLU A 94 -11.83 8.22 0.61
C GLU A 94 -10.86 9.40 0.73
N PHE A 95 -9.73 9.31 0.03
CA PHE A 95 -8.78 10.41 -0.07
C PHE A 95 -8.41 10.64 -1.52
N ASN A 96 -8.08 11.90 -1.85
CA ASN A 96 -7.56 12.20 -3.17
C ASN A 96 -6.11 11.71 -3.24
N SER A 97 -5.91 10.54 -3.85
CA SER A 97 -4.59 9.91 -3.94
C SER A 97 -3.58 10.71 -4.76
N HIS A 98 -4.05 11.66 -5.59
CA HIS A 98 -3.24 12.35 -6.61
C HIS A 98 -2.46 11.40 -7.53
N CYS A 99 -2.83 10.11 -7.52
CA CYS A 99 -2.22 9.02 -8.26
C CYS A 99 -3.30 8.30 -9.09
N GLU A 100 -2.89 7.44 -10.00
CA GLU A 100 -3.76 6.72 -10.95
C GLU A 100 -4.65 5.65 -10.29
N ILE A 101 -4.56 5.47 -8.97
CA ILE A 101 -5.43 4.58 -8.19
C ILE A 101 -6.68 5.39 -7.82
N MET A 102 -7.76 5.20 -8.58
CA MET A 102 -9.05 5.85 -8.35
C MET A 102 -10.16 4.79 -8.44
N PRO A 103 -10.91 4.55 -7.35
CA PRO A 103 -10.86 5.19 -6.02
C PRO A 103 -9.72 4.68 -5.13
N ALA A 104 -9.38 5.47 -4.09
CA ALA A 104 -8.47 5.06 -3.02
C ALA A 104 -9.05 5.46 -1.64
N TYR A 105 -8.99 4.52 -0.70
CA TYR A 105 -9.50 4.66 0.66
C TYR A 105 -8.43 4.32 1.68
N GLN A 106 -8.19 5.21 2.62
CA GLN A 106 -7.21 5.04 3.70
C GLN A 106 -7.90 4.50 4.96
N TYR A 107 -7.25 3.57 5.64
CA TYR A 107 -7.73 3.03 6.90
C TYR A 107 -7.55 4.03 8.04
N GLU A 108 -8.68 4.54 8.52
CA GLU A 108 -8.84 5.67 9.42
C GLU A 108 -9.87 5.34 10.54
N PRO A 109 -9.57 4.32 11.38
CA PRO A 109 -10.53 3.78 12.35
C PRO A 109 -10.92 4.79 13.44
N PHE A 110 -10.07 5.77 13.73
CA PHE A 110 -10.31 6.79 14.76
C PHE A 110 -10.86 8.11 14.21
N SER A 111 -10.97 8.24 12.89
CA SER A 111 -11.43 9.44 12.21
C SER A 111 -12.89 9.32 11.75
N ASN A 112 -13.39 10.39 11.16
CA ASN A 112 -14.73 10.46 10.57
C ASN A 112 -14.63 10.93 9.11
N LYS A 113 -15.73 10.80 8.35
CA LYS A 113 -15.80 11.12 6.91
C LYS A 113 -15.37 12.54 6.49
N GLU A 114 -15.22 13.48 7.42
CA GLU A 114 -14.75 14.85 7.13
C GLU A 114 -13.21 14.93 7.16
N TYR A 115 -12.53 13.86 7.56
CA TYR A 115 -11.07 13.77 7.56
C TYR A 115 -10.54 13.71 6.12
N THR A 116 -9.53 14.53 5.84
CA THR A 116 -8.91 14.67 4.50
C THR A 116 -7.39 14.50 4.54
N GLY A 117 -6.84 14.08 5.68
CA GLY A 117 -5.42 13.84 5.82
C GLY A 117 -5.00 12.60 5.05
N TYR A 118 -3.72 12.57 4.67
CA TYR A 118 -3.09 11.44 4.01
C TYR A 118 -1.87 11.01 4.80
N GLU A 119 -1.82 9.72 5.12
CA GLU A 119 -0.72 9.11 5.85
C GLU A 119 -0.23 7.88 5.08
N LYS A 120 0.93 8.03 4.43
CA LYS A 120 1.55 7.02 3.54
C LYS A 120 1.80 5.65 4.17
N ASN A 121 1.79 5.54 5.49
CA ASN A 121 2.10 4.34 6.26
C ASN A 121 0.84 3.66 6.82
N LEU A 122 -0.35 4.18 6.48
CA LEU A 122 -1.61 3.53 6.81
C LEU A 122 -2.03 2.56 5.69
N PRO A 123 -2.74 1.47 6.05
CA PRO A 123 -3.33 0.58 5.06
C PRO A 123 -4.27 1.31 4.11
N GLN A 124 -4.30 0.87 2.85
CA GLN A 124 -5.15 1.46 1.83
C GLN A 124 -5.86 0.39 1.02
N ILE A 125 -7.12 0.63 0.70
CA ILE A 125 -7.87 -0.12 -0.31
C ILE A 125 -8.05 0.77 -1.53
N GLY A 126 -7.82 0.25 -2.73
CA GLY A 126 -8.07 1.00 -3.95
C GLY A 126 -8.15 0.12 -5.17
N ILE A 127 -8.63 0.73 -6.25
CA ILE A 127 -8.68 0.09 -7.58
C ILE A 127 -7.66 0.78 -8.48
N GLY A 128 -6.86 -0.01 -9.18
CA GLY A 128 -5.93 0.52 -10.16
C GLY A 128 -5.16 -0.56 -10.92
N PRO A 129 -4.36 -0.13 -11.91
CA PRO A 129 -3.61 -1.02 -12.76
C PRO A 129 -2.37 -1.60 -12.06
N ASP A 130 -2.00 -2.82 -12.45
CA ASP A 130 -0.68 -3.42 -12.20
C ASP A 130 -0.34 -4.33 -13.37
N ASP A 131 0.81 -4.10 -14.02
CA ASP A 131 1.21 -4.85 -15.22
C ASP A 131 1.28 -6.37 -14.98
N ASN A 132 1.72 -6.81 -13.79
CA ASN A 132 1.81 -8.24 -13.50
C ASN A 132 0.43 -8.86 -13.28
N ILE A 133 -0.51 -8.10 -12.71
CA ILE A 133 -1.90 -8.54 -12.61
C ILE A 133 -2.53 -8.62 -13.99
N TYR A 134 -2.33 -7.60 -14.81
CA TYR A 134 -2.85 -7.56 -16.17
C TYR A 134 -2.41 -8.78 -16.98
N ASP A 135 -1.10 -9.03 -17.03
CA ASP A 135 -0.53 -10.18 -17.76
C ASP A 135 -1.00 -11.51 -17.17
N ALA A 136 -1.13 -11.61 -15.84
CA ALA A 136 -1.62 -12.80 -15.16
C ALA A 136 -3.10 -13.10 -15.47
N VAL A 137 -3.94 -12.09 -15.64
CA VAL A 137 -5.33 -12.27 -16.07
C VAL A 137 -5.37 -12.79 -17.50
N GLU A 138 -4.60 -12.20 -18.42
CA GLU A 138 -4.54 -12.68 -19.81
C GLU A 138 -4.10 -14.14 -19.88
N GLU A 139 -3.01 -14.53 -19.22
CA GLU A 139 -2.54 -15.91 -19.21
C GLU A 139 -3.59 -16.86 -18.58
N PHE A 140 -4.23 -16.44 -17.49
CA PHE A 140 -5.24 -17.26 -16.81
C PHE A 140 -6.48 -17.48 -17.67
N GLU A 141 -6.97 -16.46 -18.35
CA GLU A 141 -8.16 -16.56 -19.21
C GLU A 141 -7.87 -17.35 -20.50
N GLU A 142 -6.67 -17.25 -21.06
CA GLU A 142 -6.27 -18.02 -22.25
C GLU A 142 -5.98 -19.49 -21.94
N SER A 143 -5.28 -19.77 -20.83
CA SER A 143 -4.73 -21.11 -20.55
C SER A 143 -5.45 -21.86 -19.44
N GLY A 144 -6.26 -21.16 -18.62
CA GLY A 144 -6.87 -21.69 -17.40
C GLY A 144 -5.88 -21.92 -16.25
N ARG A 145 -4.62 -21.45 -16.37
CA ARG A 145 -3.56 -21.67 -15.38
C ARG A 145 -3.28 -20.40 -14.61
N LEU A 146 -3.24 -20.52 -13.29
CA LEU A 146 -2.78 -19.43 -12.42
C LEU A 146 -1.24 -19.38 -12.44
N PRO A 147 -0.66 -18.18 -12.24
CA PRO A 147 0.76 -18.05 -11.98
C PRO A 147 1.21 -18.87 -10.77
N ASN A 148 2.51 -19.16 -10.70
CA ASN A 148 3.11 -19.76 -9.51
C ASN A 148 3.12 -18.74 -8.36
N GLY A 149 2.74 -19.16 -7.15
CA GLY A 149 2.74 -18.32 -5.97
C GLY A 149 1.42 -18.42 -5.22
N ASP A 150 1.11 -17.37 -4.44
CA ASP A 150 -0.09 -17.28 -3.62
C ASP A 150 -1.27 -16.74 -4.45
N TYR A 151 -1.68 -17.52 -5.46
CA TYR A 151 -2.86 -17.23 -6.31
C TYR A 151 -3.97 -18.23 -6.01
N GLU A 152 -5.20 -17.75 -5.91
CA GLU A 152 -6.41 -18.56 -5.71
C GLU A 152 -7.49 -18.11 -6.68
N LYS A 153 -8.05 -19.05 -7.45
CA LYS A 153 -9.13 -18.77 -8.39
C LYS A 153 -10.37 -18.28 -7.64
N CYS A 154 -11.04 -17.26 -8.18
CA CYS A 154 -12.31 -16.76 -7.67
C CYS A 154 -13.49 -17.45 -8.36
N ASP A 155 -14.55 -17.74 -7.58
CA ASP A 155 -15.88 -18.08 -8.08
C ASP A 155 -16.73 -16.79 -8.09
N SER A 156 -16.44 -15.92 -9.05
CA SER A 156 -17.05 -14.59 -9.19
C SER A 156 -17.26 -14.31 -10.67
N ASP A 157 -18.27 -13.51 -11.00
CA ASP A 157 -18.47 -13.02 -12.36
C ASP A 157 -17.40 -11.98 -12.74
N TYR A 158 -16.97 -11.16 -11.78
CA TYR A 158 -16.08 -10.01 -12.02
C TYR A 158 -14.60 -10.30 -11.79
N PHE A 159 -14.27 -11.21 -10.87
CA PHE A 159 -12.88 -11.46 -10.48
C PHE A 159 -12.36 -12.80 -11.01
N ALA A 160 -11.17 -12.80 -11.58
CA ALA A 160 -10.49 -14.00 -12.09
C ALA A 160 -9.91 -14.83 -10.93
N PHE A 161 -9.14 -14.16 -10.08
CA PHE A 161 -8.43 -14.74 -8.95
C PHE A 161 -8.16 -13.68 -7.89
N LYS A 162 -7.72 -14.13 -6.73
CA LYS A 162 -7.11 -13.29 -5.69
C LYS A 162 -5.68 -13.73 -5.45
N CYS A 163 -4.82 -12.80 -5.05
CA CYS A 163 -3.41 -13.10 -4.81
C CYS A 163 -2.78 -12.24 -3.73
N THR A 164 -1.63 -12.69 -3.23
CA THR A 164 -0.75 -11.90 -2.34
C THR A 164 0.62 -11.70 -2.99
N PHE A 165 1.15 -10.48 -2.94
CA PHE A 165 2.48 -10.17 -3.45
C PHE A 165 3.13 -9.00 -2.68
N GLU A 166 4.39 -8.72 -2.98
CA GLU A 166 5.14 -7.58 -2.43
C GLU A 166 5.51 -6.62 -3.55
N ALA A 167 5.21 -5.34 -3.36
CA ALA A 167 5.63 -4.26 -4.24
C ALA A 167 5.93 -3.01 -3.42
N TYR A 168 6.95 -2.24 -3.82
CA TYR A 168 7.33 -0.98 -3.16
C TYR A 168 7.59 -1.07 -1.64
N GLY A 169 7.96 -2.26 -1.14
CA GLY A 169 8.15 -2.50 0.29
C GLY A 169 6.86 -2.61 1.11
N LEU A 170 5.72 -2.77 0.44
CA LEU A 170 4.40 -3.04 1.00
C LEU A 170 3.94 -4.43 0.62
N LYS A 171 3.02 -4.96 1.43
CA LYS A 171 2.27 -6.19 1.15
C LYS A 171 0.99 -5.84 0.45
N TYR A 172 0.68 -6.55 -0.62
CA TYR A 172 -0.56 -6.43 -1.37
C TYR A 172 -1.36 -7.71 -1.22
N TYR A 173 -2.66 -7.55 -0.97
CA TYR A 173 -3.67 -8.59 -1.11
C TYR A 173 -4.71 -8.06 -2.09
N ALA A 174 -4.93 -8.77 -3.19
CA ALA A 174 -5.63 -8.21 -4.34
C ALA A 174 -6.59 -9.21 -4.96
N TYR A 175 -7.68 -8.68 -5.53
CA TYR A 175 -8.61 -9.36 -6.41
C TYR A 175 -8.43 -8.79 -7.82
N ALA A 176 -8.13 -9.66 -8.79
CA ALA A 176 -7.90 -9.27 -10.17
C ALA A 176 -9.21 -9.29 -10.97
N PHE A 177 -9.55 -8.17 -11.60
CA PHE A 177 -10.72 -8.06 -12.48
C PHE A 177 -10.50 -8.85 -13.77
N LYS A 178 -11.57 -9.45 -14.29
CA LYS A 178 -11.58 -10.16 -15.58
C LYS A 178 -11.59 -9.19 -16.76
N SER A 179 -11.30 -9.73 -17.95
CA SER A 179 -11.60 -9.03 -19.20
C SER A 179 -13.11 -8.80 -19.36
N GLY A 180 -13.51 -7.70 -19.99
CA GLY A 180 -14.91 -7.35 -20.22
C GLY A 180 -15.65 -6.73 -19.02
N THR A 181 -14.95 -6.51 -17.90
CA THR A 181 -15.50 -5.80 -16.73
C THR A 181 -15.33 -4.28 -16.87
N ALA A 182 -15.93 -3.48 -15.98
CA ALA A 182 -15.75 -2.03 -16.01
C ALA A 182 -14.30 -1.59 -15.73
N ARG A 183 -13.56 -2.42 -14.99
CA ARG A 183 -12.17 -2.21 -14.54
C ARG A 183 -11.24 -3.28 -15.15
N GLU A 184 -11.32 -3.47 -16.46
CA GLU A 184 -10.69 -4.60 -17.15
C GLU A 184 -9.23 -4.84 -16.72
N LYS A 185 -8.97 -6.04 -16.20
CA LYS A 185 -7.61 -6.51 -15.86
C LYS A 185 -6.87 -5.64 -14.84
N GLU A 186 -7.57 -4.72 -14.18
CA GLU A 186 -7.06 -4.00 -13.02
C GLU A 186 -7.17 -4.87 -11.76
N MET A 187 -6.78 -4.31 -10.60
CA MET A 187 -6.96 -4.95 -9.31
C MET A 187 -7.75 -4.09 -8.34
N LEU A 188 -8.67 -4.71 -7.61
CA LEU A 188 -9.16 -4.22 -6.32
C LEU A 188 -8.18 -4.73 -5.25
N SER A 189 -7.44 -3.83 -4.62
CA SER A 189 -6.30 -4.20 -3.78
C SER A 189 -6.34 -3.55 -2.40
N LEU A 190 -5.80 -4.28 -1.42
CA LEU A 190 -5.40 -3.80 -0.11
C LEU A 190 -3.87 -3.79 -0.07
N ASN A 191 -3.27 -2.64 0.27
CA ASN A 191 -1.84 -2.55 0.54
C ASN A 191 -1.57 -2.08 1.99
N TYR A 192 -0.50 -2.61 2.60
CA TYR A 192 -0.12 -2.29 3.97
C TYR A 192 1.35 -2.60 4.26
N SER A 193 1.86 -2.06 5.38
CA SER A 193 3.23 -2.29 5.81
C SER A 193 3.43 -3.74 6.32
N PRO A 194 4.59 -4.38 6.06
CA PRO A 194 4.87 -5.76 6.46
C PRO A 194 4.77 -6.06 7.97
N ASP A 195 4.86 -5.05 8.84
CA ASP A 195 4.70 -5.19 10.30
C ASP A 195 3.26 -5.52 10.72
N ILE A 196 2.28 -5.37 9.82
CA ILE A 196 0.90 -5.79 10.03
C ILE A 196 0.72 -7.30 9.79
N CYS A 197 1.63 -7.98 9.07
CA CYS A 197 1.50 -9.41 8.79
C CYS A 197 1.43 -10.27 10.07
N GLY A 198 0.49 -11.20 10.11
CA GLY A 198 0.21 -12.10 11.23
C GLY A 198 -0.52 -11.45 12.39
N THR A 199 -1.00 -10.21 12.25
CA THR A 199 -1.73 -9.51 13.31
C THR A 199 -3.25 -9.59 13.12
N GLU A 200 -3.99 -9.30 14.19
CA GLU A 200 -5.46 -9.15 14.11
C GLU A 200 -5.89 -8.04 13.14
N LEU A 201 -5.04 -7.01 12.97
CA LEU A 201 -5.30 -5.95 12.01
C LEU A 201 -5.25 -6.49 10.57
N GLU A 202 -4.32 -7.38 10.22
CA GLU A 202 -4.28 -7.99 8.88
C GLU A 202 -5.60 -8.70 8.56
N ASN A 203 -6.09 -9.52 9.49
CA ASN A 203 -7.35 -10.24 9.33
C ASN A 203 -8.53 -9.29 9.14
N LYS A 204 -8.59 -8.22 9.94
CA LYS A 204 -9.62 -7.19 9.84
C LYS A 204 -9.59 -6.48 8.49
N LEU A 205 -8.41 -6.09 8.00
CA LEU A 205 -8.25 -5.42 6.72
C LEU A 205 -8.61 -6.34 5.54
N LYS A 206 -8.14 -7.60 5.56
CA LYS A 206 -8.49 -8.60 4.53
C LYS A 206 -10.00 -8.85 4.49
N THR A 207 -10.65 -8.94 5.65
CA THR A 207 -12.11 -9.09 5.73
C THR A 207 -12.84 -7.92 5.08
N ALA A 208 -12.35 -6.69 5.23
CA ALA A 208 -12.94 -5.53 4.57
C ALA A 208 -12.77 -5.57 3.04
N LEU A 209 -11.62 -6.03 2.54
CA LEU A 209 -11.42 -6.23 1.11
C LEU A 209 -12.28 -7.38 0.56
N ASP A 210 -12.35 -8.49 1.29
CA ASP A 210 -13.17 -9.66 0.92
C ASP A 210 -14.66 -9.26 0.83
N GLU A 211 -15.15 -8.43 1.76
CA GLU A 211 -16.50 -7.87 1.70
C GLU A 211 -16.70 -7.01 0.45
N ALA A 212 -15.78 -6.08 0.17
CA ALA A 212 -15.83 -5.23 -1.00
C ALA A 212 -15.86 -6.05 -2.30
N ALA A 213 -15.00 -7.06 -2.44
CA ALA A 213 -15.00 -7.94 -3.60
C ALA A 213 -16.28 -8.78 -3.71
N SER A 214 -16.79 -9.31 -2.60
CA SER A 214 -18.00 -10.15 -2.60
C SER A 214 -19.30 -9.39 -2.89
N THR A 215 -19.31 -8.09 -2.64
CA THR A 215 -20.47 -7.20 -2.85
C THR A 215 -20.32 -6.31 -4.08
N TYR A 216 -19.23 -6.47 -4.83
CA TYR A 216 -18.99 -5.73 -6.05
C TYR A 216 -20.08 -6.03 -7.09
N THR A 217 -20.63 -4.98 -7.66
CA THR A 217 -21.52 -5.05 -8.81
C THR A 217 -21.20 -3.93 -9.78
N GLU A 218 -21.42 -4.19 -11.06
CA GLU A 218 -21.31 -3.19 -12.11
C GLU A 218 -22.49 -3.30 -13.08
N THR A 219 -22.89 -2.15 -13.62
CA THR A 219 -23.91 -2.08 -14.66
C THR A 219 -23.48 -1.07 -15.71
N LYS A 220 -23.50 -1.49 -16.98
CA LYS A 220 -23.28 -0.60 -18.11
C LYS A 220 -24.51 0.28 -18.31
N SER A 221 -24.31 1.59 -18.30
CA SER A 221 -25.33 2.57 -18.67
C SER A 221 -25.57 2.51 -20.19
N ASN A 222 -26.84 2.54 -20.60
CA ASN A 222 -27.25 2.59 -22.01
C ASN A 222 -27.25 4.00 -22.58
#